data_AF-A0A1Q7C7L6-F1
#
_entry.id   AF-A0A1Q7C7L6-F1
#
_cell.length_a   1.000
_cell.length_b   1.000
_cell.length_c   1.000
_cell.angle_alpha   90.00
_cell.angle_beta   90.00
_cell.angle_gamma   90.00
#
_symmetry.space_group_name_H-M   'P 1'
#
loop_
_entity.id
_entity.type
_entity.pdbx_description
1 polymer ?
#
loop_
_entity_poly.entity_id
_entity_poly.type
_entity_poly.pdbx_seq_one_letter_code
_entity_poly.pdbx_strand_id
1 'polypeptide(L)'
;MKDFSRSSNNVSAVVGVLLLMIPTYFVTMSALRYDASGLQFFNSPILILGTLAIAFALNARSILSLKLEREKPPVLKIALSLRVWNLVEILIALFLLGALLTYALVENFEPR
;
A
#
# COMPACT_ATOMS: atom_id res chain seq x y z
N MET A 1 0.31 -6.83 27.91
CA MET A 1 0.23 -7.14 26.45
C MET A 1 -0.23 -5.95 25.59
N LYS A 2 -0.20 -4.69 26.06
CA LYS A 2 -0.59 -3.51 25.24
C LYS A 2 0.56 -2.91 24.43
N ASP A 3 1.81 -3.09 24.87
CA ASP A 3 2.94 -2.36 24.28
C ASP A 3 3.47 -2.97 22.98
N PHE A 4 3.40 -4.31 22.84
CA PHE A 4 3.83 -5.00 21.62
C PHE A 4 3.00 -4.61 20.39
N SER A 5 1.68 -4.44 20.56
CA SER A 5 0.81 -4.02 19.45
C SER A 5 1.08 -2.58 19.03
N ARG A 6 1.40 -1.68 19.97
CA ARG A 6 1.67 -0.27 19.64
C ARG A 6 2.97 -0.09 18.87
N SER A 7 4.02 -0.84 19.25
CA SER A 7 5.32 -0.82 18.58
C SER A 7 5.26 -1.43 17.17
N SER A 8 4.66 -2.62 17.02
CA SER A 8 4.47 -3.26 15.71
C SER A 8 3.72 -2.37 14.71
N ASN A 9 2.74 -1.60 15.19
CA ASN A 9 1.93 -0.73 14.32
C ASN A 9 2.65 0.56 13.89
N ASN A 10 3.68 0.98 14.64
CA ASN A 10 4.53 2.10 14.23
C ASN A 10 5.52 1.63 13.15
N VAL A 11 6.04 0.42 13.29
CA VAL A 11 6.93 -0.19 12.29
C VAL A 11 6.20 -0.41 10.97
N SER A 12 4.95 -0.90 10.99
CA SER A 12 4.17 -1.08 9.76
C SER A 12 3.93 0.24 9.02
N ALA A 13 3.63 1.32 9.74
CA ALA A 13 3.47 2.65 9.15
C ALA A 13 4.79 3.17 8.55
N VAL A 14 5.91 3.06 9.28
CA VAL A 14 7.22 3.48 8.75
C VAL A 14 7.60 2.69 7.49
N VAL A 15 7.42 1.37 7.52
CA VAL A 15 7.70 0.51 6.36
C VAL A 15 6.75 0.82 5.21
N GLY A 16 5.47 1.08 5.49
CA GLY A 16 4.47 1.46 4.50
C GLY A 16 4.84 2.77 3.81
N VAL A 17 5.22 3.81 4.55
CA VAL A 17 5.74 5.07 4.00
C VAL A 17 6.95 4.83 3.09
N LEU A 18 7.93 4.04 3.54
CA LEU A 18 9.12 3.74 2.74
C LEU A 18 8.78 3.01 1.43
N LEU A 19 7.85 2.06 1.48
CA LEU A 19 7.39 1.34 0.29
C LEU A 19 6.61 2.23 -0.67
N LEU A 20 5.83 3.18 -0.15
CA LEU A 20 5.08 4.14 -0.96
C LEU A 20 5.96 5.12 -1.73
N MET A 21 7.20 5.38 -1.28
CA MET A 21 8.12 6.28 -1.98
C MET A 21 8.38 5.87 -3.43
N ILE A 22 8.45 4.56 -3.71
CA ILE A 22 8.73 4.01 -5.04
C ILE A 22 7.59 4.35 -6.03
N PRO A 23 6.33 3.93 -5.80
CA PRO A 23 5.22 4.28 -6.68
C PRO A 23 4.95 5.79 -6.72
N THR A 24 5.17 6.53 -5.61
CA THR A 24 5.03 7.99 -5.62
C THR A 24 6.06 8.65 -6.53
N TYR A 25 7.33 8.27 -6.44
CA TYR A 25 8.38 8.80 -7.31
C TYR A 25 8.08 8.51 -8.78
N PHE A 26 7.69 7.26 -9.09
CA PHE A 26 7.32 6.88 -10.45
C PHE A 26 6.17 7.75 -10.99
N VAL A 27 5.04 7.80 -10.29
CA VAL A 27 3.87 8.58 -10.71
C VAL A 27 4.21 10.07 -10.86
N THR A 28 5.05 10.61 -9.97
CA THR A 28 5.50 12.01 -10.05
C THR A 28 6.36 12.27 -11.27
N MET A 29 7.35 11.41 -11.56
CA MET A 29 8.19 11.56 -12.74
C MET A 29 7.38 11.42 -14.04
N SER A 30 6.48 10.43 -14.10
CA SER A 30 5.56 10.26 -15.24
C SER A 30 4.67 11.48 -15.44
N ALA A 31 4.10 12.04 -14.36
CA ALA A 31 3.25 13.24 -14.44
C ALA A 31 4.03 14.48 -14.93
N LEU A 32 5.31 14.60 -14.56
CA LEU A 32 6.21 15.66 -15.02
C LEU A 32 6.81 15.40 -16.41
N ARG A 33 6.50 14.25 -17.03
CA ARG A 33 7.08 13.80 -18.31
C ARG A 33 8.61 13.70 -18.26
N TYR A 34 9.15 13.36 -17.09
CA TYR A 34 10.56 13.05 -16.94
C TYR A 34 10.79 11.54 -17.00
N ASP A 35 11.95 11.16 -17.54
CA ASP A 35 12.43 9.79 -17.43
C ASP A 35 12.69 9.45 -15.98
N ALA A 36 12.06 8.38 -15.49
CA ALA A 36 12.26 7.83 -14.15
C ALA A 36 13.59 7.06 -14.05
N SER A 37 14.68 7.67 -14.51
CA SER A 37 16.03 7.08 -14.60
C SER A 37 16.58 6.55 -13.27
N GLY A 38 16.15 7.11 -12.12
CA GLY A 38 16.46 6.60 -10.78
C GLY A 38 15.81 5.25 -10.42
N LEU A 39 14.87 4.75 -11.23
CA LEU A 39 14.12 3.51 -11.00
C LEU A 39 14.43 2.43 -12.04
N GLN A 40 15.61 2.40 -12.66
CA GLN A 40 15.99 1.38 -13.65
C GLN A 40 15.75 -0.07 -13.17
N PHE A 41 15.92 -0.35 -11.87
CA PHE A 41 15.60 -1.66 -11.29
C PHE A 41 14.08 -1.93 -11.19
N PHE A 42 13.28 -0.88 -10.97
CA PHE A 42 11.82 -0.89 -10.94
C PHE A 42 11.18 -0.60 -12.30
N ASN A 43 11.94 -0.70 -13.39
CA ASN A 43 11.42 -0.48 -14.74
C ASN A 43 10.38 -1.53 -15.17
N SER A 44 10.16 -2.55 -14.33
CA SER A 44 9.02 -3.46 -14.42
C SER A 44 7.84 -2.92 -13.61
N PRO A 45 6.70 -2.59 -14.26
CA PRO A 45 5.47 -2.16 -13.58
C PRO A 45 5.00 -3.13 -12.50
N ILE A 46 5.32 -4.43 -12.66
CA ILE A 46 4.99 -5.49 -11.68
C ILE A 46 5.69 -5.24 -10.34
N LEU A 47 6.93 -4.75 -10.35
CA LEU A 47 7.67 -4.48 -9.11
C LEU A 47 7.08 -3.26 -8.39
N ILE A 48 6.66 -2.23 -9.13
CA ILE A 48 5.99 -1.05 -8.57
C ILE A 48 4.65 -1.48 -7.93
N LEU A 49 3.84 -2.27 -8.65
CA LEU A 49 2.60 -2.83 -8.11
C LEU A 49 2.85 -3.72 -6.88
N GLY A 50 3.94 -4.48 -6.87
CA GLY A 50 4.36 -5.29 -5.72
C GLY A 50 4.62 -4.44 -4.48
N THR A 51 5.38 -3.34 -4.60
CA THR A 51 5.64 -2.43 -3.48
C THR A 51 4.37 -1.81 -2.93
N LEU A 52 3.46 -1.41 -3.82
CA LEU A 52 2.15 -0.85 -3.48
C LEU A 52 1.26 -1.87 -2.75
N ALA A 53 1.23 -3.11 -3.24
CA ALA A 53 0.46 -4.20 -2.64
C ALA A 53 0.97 -4.54 -1.23
N ILE A 54 2.29 -4.57 -1.03
CA ILE A 54 2.89 -4.82 0.29
C ILE A 54 2.57 -3.65 1.24
N ALA A 55 2.72 -2.40 0.80
CA ALA A 55 2.37 -1.23 1.61
C ALA A 55 0.91 -1.26 2.05
N PHE A 56 -0.01 -1.55 1.12
CA PHE A 56 -1.43 -1.70 1.42
C PHE A 56 -1.69 -2.85 2.41
N ALA A 57 -1.12 -4.03 2.18
CA ALA A 57 -1.34 -5.20 3.02
C ALA A 57 -0.85 -5.00 4.46
N LEU A 58 0.33 -4.38 4.64
CA LEU A 58 0.87 -4.07 5.96
C LEU A 58 -0.03 -3.10 6.74
N ASN A 59 -0.54 -2.06 6.06
CA ASN A 59 -1.43 -1.09 6.67
C ASN A 59 -2.82 -1.67 6.96
N ALA A 60 -3.38 -2.43 6.02
CA ALA A 60 -4.65 -3.12 6.21
C ALA A 60 -4.59 -4.09 7.40
N ARG A 61 -3.51 -4.87 7.51
CA ARG A 61 -3.27 -5.77 8.65
C ARG A 61 -3.11 -5.01 9.98
N SER A 62 -2.51 -3.82 9.95
CA SER A 62 -2.34 -2.99 11.14
C SER A 62 -3.66 -2.41 11.67
N ILE A 63 -4.65 -2.24 10.78
CA ILE A 63 -5.98 -1.74 11.14
C ILE A 63 -6.93 -2.90 11.47
N LEU A 64 -6.80 -4.04 10.79
CA LEU A 64 -7.68 -5.19 10.94
C LEU A 64 -7.14 -6.19 11.96
N SER A 65 -7.81 -6.31 13.12
CA SER A 65 -7.55 -7.37 14.08
C SER A 65 -8.65 -8.43 14.00
N LEU A 66 -8.27 -9.62 13.53
CA LEU A 66 -9.14 -10.79 13.50
C LEU A 66 -8.84 -11.65 14.71
N LYS A 67 -9.81 -11.80 15.62
CA LYS A 67 -9.75 -12.77 16.71
C LYS A 67 -10.78 -13.85 16.46
N LEU A 68 -10.32 -15.05 16.15
CA LEU A 68 -11.18 -16.22 16.09
C LEU A 68 -11.29 -16.80 17.51
N GLU A 69 -12.47 -16.66 18.11
CA GLU A 69 -12.74 -17.22 19.43
C GLU A 69 -13.28 -18.64 19.22
N ARG A 70 -12.50 -19.64 19.66
CA ARG A 70 -12.89 -21.06 19.62
C ARG A 70 -13.91 -21.39 20.73
N GLU A 71 -14.97 -20.61 20.82
CA GLU A 71 -16.17 -21.03 21.55
C GLU A 71 -16.99 -22.00 20.68
N LYS A 72 -17.95 -22.71 21.28
CA LYS A 72 -18.94 -23.51 20.54
C LYS A 72 -20.27 -22.75 20.59
N PRO A 73 -20.75 -22.14 19.49
CA PRO A 73 -20.19 -22.10 18.14
C PRO A 73 -19.00 -21.12 18.00
N PRO A 74 -18.10 -21.33 17.02
CA PRO A 74 -16.96 -20.44 16.82
C PRO A 74 -17.45 -19.06 16.40
N VAL A 75 -17.01 -18.02 17.13
CA VAL A 75 -17.36 -16.62 16.85
C VAL A 75 -16.14 -15.90 16.29
N LEU A 76 -16.27 -15.32 15.10
CA LEU A 76 -15.25 -14.46 14.52
C LEU A 76 -15.44 -13.02 15.04
N LYS A 77 -14.54 -12.56 15.91
CA LYS A 77 -14.50 -11.18 16.35
C LYS A 77 -13.59 -10.37 15.44
N ILE A 78 -14.19 -9.44 14.70
CA ILE A 78 -13.49 -8.48 13.85
C ILE A 78 -13.39 -7.17 14.61
N ALA A 79 -12.18 -6.70 14.88
CA ALA A 79 -11.92 -5.40 15.48
C ALA A 79 -11.15 -4.51 14.50
N LEU A 80 -11.61 -3.27 14.35
CA LEU A 80 -10.99 -2.29 13.47
C LEU A 80 -10.32 -1.21 14.33
N SER A 81 -8.99 -1.18 14.31
CA SER A 81 -8.19 -0.16 14.97
C SER A 81 -7.87 0.95 13.97
N LEU A 82 -8.81 1.87 13.77
CA LEU A 82 -8.64 3.01 12.89
C LEU A 82 -7.56 3.95 13.42
N ARG A 83 -6.37 3.89 12.82
CA ARG A 83 -5.26 4.80 13.13
C ARG A 83 -5.02 5.69 11.92
N VAL A 84 -5.01 7.00 12.15
CA VAL A 84 -4.99 8.03 11.09
C VAL A 84 -3.84 7.81 10.11
N TRP A 85 -2.62 7.49 10.59
CA TRP A 85 -1.47 7.26 9.71
C TRP A 85 -1.65 6.08 8.76
N ASN A 86 -2.09 4.93 9.27
CA ASN A 86 -2.32 3.76 8.42
C ASN A 86 -3.47 4.01 7.42
N LEU A 87 -4.49 4.78 7.80
CA LEU A 87 -5.56 5.19 6.90
C LEU A 87 -5.05 6.10 5.77
N VAL A 88 -4.22 7.09 6.11
CA VAL A 88 -3.60 7.98 5.13
C VAL A 88 -2.76 7.18 4.13
N GLU A 89 -1.95 6.24 4.61
CA GLU A 89 -1.14 5.38 3.74
C GLU A 89 -2.00 4.51 2.82
N ILE A 90 -3.12 3.97 3.30
CA ILE A 90 -4.07 3.22 2.46
C ILE A 90 -4.68 4.13 1.38
N LEU A 91 -5.11 5.35 1.74
CA LEU A 91 -5.67 6.30 0.77
C LEU A 91 -4.65 6.69 -0.30
N ILE A 92 -3.40 6.94 0.09
CA ILE A 92 -2.30 7.20 -0.85
C ILE A 92 -2.07 5.98 -1.74
N ALA A 93 -2.04 4.77 -1.18
CA ALA A 93 -1.85 3.54 -1.95
C ALA A 93 -2.94 3.35 -3.01
N LEU A 94 -4.21 3.59 -2.65
CA LEU A 94 -5.34 3.50 -3.57
C LEU A 94 -5.30 4.58 -4.66
N PHE A 95 -4.91 5.80 -4.29
CA PHE A 95 -4.71 6.89 -5.25
C PHE A 95 -3.63 6.54 -6.28
N LEU A 96 -2.46 6.07 -5.82
CA LEU A 96 -1.36 5.66 -6.70
C LEU A 96 -1.73 4.46 -7.56
N LEU A 97 -2.51 3.52 -7.02
CA LEU A 97 -3.03 2.39 -7.80
C LEU A 97 -3.90 2.89 -8.96
N GLY A 98 -4.81 3.84 -8.69
CA GLY A 98 -5.62 4.48 -9.73
C GLY A 98 -4.76 5.12 -10.81
N ALA A 99 -3.74 5.90 -10.43
CA ALA A 99 -2.82 6.54 -11.37
C ALA A 99 -2.07 5.51 -12.25
N LEU A 100 -1.56 4.43 -11.63
CA LEU A 100 -0.86 3.36 -12.35
C LEU A 100 -1.78 2.58 -13.30
N LEU A 101 -3.03 2.33 -12.89
CA LEU A 101 -4.02 1.70 -13.75
C LEU A 101 -4.39 2.60 -14.93
N THR A 102 -4.58 3.90 -14.70
CA THR A 102 -4.81 4.85 -15.79
C THR A 102 -3.63 4.88 -16.75
N TYR A 103 -2.40 4.92 -16.25
CA TYR A 103 -1.19 4.85 -17.07
C TYR A 103 -1.17 3.58 -17.94
N ALA A 104 -1.37 2.41 -17.32
CA ALA A 104 -1.39 1.13 -18.03
C ALA A 104 -2.53 1.02 -19.05
N LEU A 105 -3.70 1.62 -18.78
CA LEU A 105 -4.80 1.65 -19.74
C LEU A 105 -4.48 2.59 -20.90
N VAL A 106 -4.04 3.82 -20.63
CA VAL A 106 -3.71 4.80 -21.68
C VAL A 106 -2.63 4.25 -22.61
N GLU A 107 -1.52 3.72 -22.08
CA GLU A 107 -0.46 3.13 -22.92
C GLU A 107 -0.95 1.95 -23.77
N ASN A 108 -1.89 1.14 -23.26
CA ASN A 108 -2.41 0.00 -24.01
C ASN A 108 -3.49 0.37 -25.04
N PHE A 109 -4.10 1.56 -24.93
CA PHE A 109 -5.19 2.02 -25.81
C PHE A 109 -4.82 3.21 -26.71
N GLU A 110 -3.62 3.79 -26.57
CA GLU A 110 -3.12 4.76 -27.55
C GLU A 110 -2.90 4.08 -28.92
N PRO A 111 -3.52 4.59 -30.01
CA PRO A 111 -3.28 4.06 -31.34
C PRO A 111 -1.81 4.28 -31.72
N ARG A 112 -1.12 3.17 -32.02
CA ARG A 112 0.28 3.17 -32.47
C ARG A 112 0.44 3.77 -33.86
#